data_AF-A0A816ESG6-F1
#
_entry.id   AF-A0A816ESG6-F1
#
_cell.length_a   1.000
_cell.length_b   1.000
_cell.length_c   1.000
_cell.angle_alpha   90.00
_cell.angle_beta   90.00
_cell.angle_gamma   90.00
#
_symmetry.space_group_name_H-M   'P 1'
#
loop_
_entity.id
_entity.type
_entity.pdbx_description
1 polymer ?
#
loop_
_entity_poly.entity_id
_entity_poly.type
_entity_poly.pdbx_seq_one_letter_code
_entity_poly.pdbx_strand_id
1 'polypeptide(L)'
;MTDNRIQLCKAQSEEFKALEDFKQIASPAQWNIHYVLKSKVKLCSIKKKNYCTATKQVEYDLLPKFIEKLIQHGRLMNLSLIGKMHKELTIIRKASRGQLQRSKGKYNNRRRNNSPDSCSTITRGLLGPAIINDAQTPLTEEEHQLLNLGPRFIYNDPQTAARRRTTELATLKRKIKNRFFDKKVSPCRPVEQFIVELDEMLQNLHNIPTTTINNNRPSINKKKKNYGRLIKRLKFKFKSTNTILRKTDKSTVFHLGKVDDYTKKSDEYMEKTKAYKCLGTIDPLPDLIRRTNKYLLDLRLAKWISQKQYEQLCIQNSNDVELAHLYYLPKAHKPGTPLRPIVAGLKHPTIKISKLLDELLRPLFDQMASKTTITSGFELLKHVQEWSKSNLRQNTLFCTIDVTDLYTMVPQVEGV
;
A
#
# COMPACT_ATOMS: atom_id res chain seq x y z
N MET A 1 1.81 33.69 -3.45
CA MET A 1 2.66 32.68 -4.15
C MET A 1 4.02 32.43 -3.48
N THR A 2 4.58 33.41 -2.75
CA THR A 2 5.86 33.34 -2.03
C THR A 2 5.83 32.39 -0.83
N ASP A 3 4.75 32.36 -0.05
CA ASP A 3 4.61 31.47 1.12
C ASP A 3 4.60 29.98 0.77
N ASN A 4 3.88 29.59 -0.29
CA ASN A 4 3.85 28.18 -0.74
C ASN A 4 5.23 27.70 -1.22
N ARG A 5 6.05 28.60 -1.78
CA ARG A 5 7.43 28.28 -2.19
C ARG A 5 8.35 28.14 -0.97
N ILE A 6 8.16 28.96 0.06
CA ILE A 6 8.93 28.88 1.32
C ILE A 6 8.58 27.59 2.07
N GLN A 7 7.31 27.23 2.17
CA GLN A 7 6.88 25.98 2.79
C GLN A 7 7.38 24.75 2.04
N LEU A 8 7.35 24.77 0.70
CA LEU A 8 7.91 23.69 -0.12
C LEU A 8 9.43 23.55 0.08
N CYS A 9 10.16 24.66 0.17
CA CYS A 9 11.59 24.66 0.46
C CYS A 9 11.91 24.14 1.87
N LYS A 10 11.09 24.48 2.88
CA LYS A 10 11.22 23.95 4.25
C LYS A 10 11.00 22.44 4.29
N ALA A 11 9.93 21.94 3.68
CA ALA A 11 9.63 20.52 3.61
C ALA A 11 10.73 19.73 2.87
N GLN A 12 11.28 20.28 1.78
CA GLN A 12 12.40 19.66 1.06
C GLN A 12 13.71 19.68 1.87
N SER A 13 13.90 20.67 2.74
CA SER A 13 15.05 20.76 3.65
C SER A 13 14.94 19.75 4.80
N GLU A 14 13.74 19.57 5.35
CA GLU A 14 13.44 18.57 6.39
C GLU A 14 13.58 17.15 5.86
N GLU A 15 13.04 16.87 4.66
CA GLU A 15 13.23 15.59 3.97
C GLU A 15 14.72 15.31 3.71
N PHE A 16 15.49 16.33 3.34
CA PHE A 16 16.93 16.21 3.16
C PHE A 16 17.67 15.92 4.48
N LYS A 17 17.29 16.56 5.59
CA LYS A 17 17.88 16.32 6.90
C LYS A 17 17.61 14.90 7.38
N ALA A 18 16.37 14.43 7.23
CA ALA A 18 16.00 13.04 7.52
C ALA A 18 16.79 12.02 6.67
N LEU A 19 17.10 12.37 5.41
CA LEU A 19 17.92 11.54 4.52
C LEU A 19 19.41 11.51 4.89
N GLU A 20 19.96 12.61 5.40
CA GLU A 20 21.34 12.65 5.94
C GLU A 20 21.42 11.90 7.29
N ASP A 21 20.43 12.05 8.15
CA ASP A 21 20.36 11.32 9.42
C ASP A 21 20.24 9.81 9.18
N PHE A 22 19.42 9.39 8.20
CA PHE A 22 19.35 8.01 7.74
C PHE A 22 20.70 7.51 7.21
N LYS A 23 21.51 8.37 6.58
CA LYS A 23 22.85 8.01 6.08
C LYS A 23 23.87 7.76 7.17
N GLN A 24 23.76 8.45 8.29
CA GLN A 24 24.65 8.23 9.42
C GLN A 24 24.33 6.95 10.18
N ILE A 25 23.07 6.49 10.11
CA ILE A 25 22.57 5.36 10.92
C ILE A 25 22.45 4.06 10.11
N ALA A 26 22.25 4.14 8.79
CA ALA A 26 21.96 2.96 7.96
C ALA A 26 23.21 2.16 7.56
N SER A 27 23.10 0.83 7.62
CA SER A 27 24.15 -0.09 7.22
C SER A 27 24.34 -0.12 5.69
N PRO A 28 25.51 -0.54 5.17
CA PRO A 28 25.76 -0.62 3.72
C PRO A 28 24.74 -1.51 2.97
N ALA A 29 24.19 -2.54 3.63
CA ALA A 29 23.16 -3.40 3.07
C ALA A 29 21.80 -2.67 2.95
N GLN A 30 21.45 -1.81 3.92
CA GLN A 30 20.22 -1.00 3.91
C GLN A 30 20.26 0.08 2.81
N TRP A 31 21.44 0.60 2.49
CA TRP A 31 21.66 1.49 1.36
C TRP A 31 21.38 0.83 -0.01
N ASN A 32 21.81 -0.42 -0.17
CA ASN A 32 21.69 -1.17 -1.43
C ASN A 32 20.25 -1.58 -1.75
N ILE A 33 19.39 -1.72 -0.73
CA ILE A 33 17.97 -2.05 -0.90
C ILE A 33 17.18 -0.88 -1.52
N HIS A 34 17.68 0.35 -1.44
CA HIS A 34 16.95 1.55 -1.86
C HIS A 34 17.68 2.37 -2.93
N TYR A 35 17.88 1.76 -4.12
CA TYR A 35 18.50 2.39 -5.31
C TYR A 35 17.87 3.75 -5.69
N VAL A 36 16.57 3.94 -5.39
CA VAL A 36 15.82 5.19 -5.58
C VAL A 36 16.31 6.33 -4.67
N LEU A 37 16.75 6.02 -3.44
CA LEU A 37 17.27 7.04 -2.52
C LEU A 37 18.60 7.61 -3.01
N LYS A 38 19.45 6.81 -3.66
CA LYS A 38 20.74 7.29 -4.16
C LYS A 38 20.57 8.40 -5.20
N SER A 39 19.62 8.23 -6.12
CA SER A 39 19.26 9.22 -7.13
C SER A 39 18.63 10.47 -6.51
N LYS A 40 17.72 10.29 -5.54
CA LYS A 40 17.08 11.39 -4.81
C LYS A 40 18.09 12.18 -3.97
N VAL A 41 19.01 11.52 -3.27
CA VAL A 41 20.09 12.16 -2.51
C VAL A 41 21.01 12.96 -3.42
N LYS A 42 21.34 12.44 -4.62
CA LYS A 42 22.12 13.17 -5.63
C LYS A 42 21.39 14.42 -6.13
N LEU A 43 20.10 14.30 -6.46
CA LEU A 43 19.27 15.42 -6.92
C LEU A 43 19.10 16.47 -5.81
N CYS A 44 18.86 16.04 -4.57
CA CYS A 44 18.74 16.92 -3.41
C CYS A 44 20.08 17.58 -3.04
N SER A 45 21.21 16.89 -3.21
CA SER A 45 22.55 17.49 -3.04
C SER A 45 22.82 18.58 -4.07
N ILE A 46 22.42 18.40 -5.33
CA ILE A 46 22.50 19.44 -6.37
C ILE A 46 21.61 20.63 -6.02
N LYS A 47 20.36 20.37 -5.59
CA LYS A 47 19.44 21.42 -5.13
C LYS A 47 19.98 22.18 -3.92
N LYS A 48 20.60 21.49 -2.95
CA LYS A 48 21.27 22.11 -1.79
C LYS A 48 22.46 22.96 -2.21
N LYS A 49 23.30 22.49 -3.14
CA LYS A 49 24.42 23.27 -3.70
C LYS A 49 23.93 24.54 -4.39
N ASN A 50 22.86 24.43 -5.19
CA ASN A 50 22.24 25.57 -5.86
C ASN A 50 21.62 26.54 -4.84
N TYR A 51 20.95 26.02 -3.80
CA TYR A 51 20.40 26.82 -2.71
C TYR A 51 21.51 27.56 -1.94
N CYS A 52 22.58 26.89 -1.53
CA CYS A 52 23.73 27.50 -0.87
C CYS A 52 24.44 28.54 -1.75
N THR A 53 24.49 28.31 -3.06
CA THR A 53 25.04 29.26 -4.03
C THR A 53 24.15 30.50 -4.12
N ALA A 54 22.83 30.32 -4.20
CA ALA A 54 21.86 31.40 -4.21
C ALA A 54 21.84 32.18 -2.88
N THR A 55 21.98 31.50 -1.74
CA THR A 55 22.06 32.18 -0.42
C THR A 55 23.35 32.98 -0.29
N LYS A 56 24.49 32.46 -0.74
CA LYS A 56 25.74 33.23 -0.80
C LYS A 56 25.67 34.41 -1.76
N GLN A 57 25.04 34.25 -2.91
CA GLN A 57 24.84 35.36 -3.85
C GLN A 57 24.00 36.47 -3.23
N VAL A 58 22.98 36.13 -2.45
CA VAL A 58 22.19 37.09 -1.67
C VAL A 58 22.97 37.67 -0.48
N GLU A 59 23.83 36.88 0.17
CA GLU A 59 24.66 37.33 1.31
C GLU A 59 25.72 38.36 0.88
N TYR A 60 26.31 38.17 -0.30
CA TYR A 60 27.37 39.02 -0.85
C TYR A 60 26.88 40.02 -1.92
N ASP A 61 25.57 40.18 -2.08
CA ASP A 61 24.93 41.05 -3.11
C ASP A 61 25.45 40.81 -4.55
N LEU A 62 25.78 39.55 -4.87
CA LEU A 62 26.28 39.15 -6.17
C LEU A 62 25.12 38.86 -7.13
N LEU A 63 25.15 39.47 -8.32
CA LEU A 63 24.14 39.27 -9.35
C LEU A 63 24.08 37.80 -9.82
N PRO A 64 22.88 37.28 -10.15
CA PRO A 64 22.75 35.96 -10.77
C PRO A 64 23.57 35.89 -12.06
N LYS A 65 24.29 34.77 -12.29
CA LYS A 65 25.20 34.60 -13.45
C LYS A 65 24.56 34.83 -14.83
N PHE A 66 23.25 34.66 -14.95
CA PHE A 66 22.55 34.94 -16.20
C PHE A 66 22.37 36.45 -16.44
N ILE A 67 22.31 37.26 -15.37
CA ILE A 67 22.29 38.72 -15.44
C ILE A 67 23.69 39.27 -15.72
N GLU A 68 24.75 38.68 -15.15
CA GLU A 68 26.13 38.98 -15.57
C GLU A 68 26.32 38.75 -17.09
N LYS A 69 25.79 37.65 -17.63
CA LYS A 69 25.78 37.39 -19.08
C LYS A 69 24.93 38.40 -19.87
N LEU A 70 23.80 38.85 -19.35
CA LEU A 70 22.95 39.85 -20.00
C LEU A 70 23.57 41.26 -19.98
N ILE A 71 24.36 41.57 -18.95
CA ILE A 71 25.15 42.80 -18.83
C ILE A 71 26.35 42.76 -19.78
N GLN A 72 27.08 41.64 -19.85
CA GLN A 72 28.17 41.44 -20.82
C GLN A 72 27.72 41.50 -22.28
N HIS A 73 26.46 41.13 -22.56
CA HIS A 73 25.85 41.21 -23.89
C HIS A 73 25.01 42.47 -24.12
N GLY A 74 25.13 43.49 -23.27
CA GLY A 74 24.58 44.84 -23.50
C GLY A 74 23.05 44.93 -23.61
N ARG A 75 22.27 44.01 -23.02
CA ARG A 75 20.83 43.88 -23.31
C ARG A 75 19.85 44.42 -22.27
N LEU A 76 20.27 45.22 -21.28
CA LEU A 76 19.34 45.84 -20.33
C LEU A 76 19.69 47.30 -20.03
N MET A 77 19.04 48.22 -20.75
CA MET A 77 18.95 49.65 -20.42
C MET A 77 17.65 49.91 -19.64
N ASN A 78 17.63 49.71 -18.32
CA ASN A 78 16.70 50.43 -17.44
C ASN A 78 17.08 50.33 -15.95
N LEU A 79 17.78 51.35 -15.46
CA LEU A 79 18.21 51.48 -14.06
C LEU A 79 17.03 51.61 -13.07
N SER A 80 15.82 51.96 -13.54
CA SER A 80 14.63 52.12 -12.71
C SER A 80 14.06 50.81 -12.14
N LEU A 81 14.27 49.68 -12.84
CA LEU A 81 13.77 48.37 -12.43
C LEU A 81 14.65 47.74 -11.33
N ILE A 82 15.96 48.02 -11.38
CA ILE A 82 16.95 47.55 -10.40
C ILE A 82 16.71 48.21 -9.03
N GLY A 83 16.40 49.52 -9.00
CA GLY A 83 16.07 50.24 -7.77
C GLY A 83 14.80 49.76 -7.08
N LYS A 84 13.80 49.29 -7.85
CA LYS A 84 12.56 48.70 -7.30
C LYS A 84 12.80 47.33 -6.68
N MET A 85 13.67 46.50 -7.26
CA MET A 85 14.01 45.17 -6.72
C MET A 85 14.84 45.25 -5.43
N HIS A 86 15.70 46.27 -5.28
CA HIS A 86 16.54 46.45 -4.09
C HIS A 86 15.71 46.84 -2.84
N LYS A 87 14.62 47.60 -3.01
CA LYS A 87 13.68 47.95 -1.93
C LYS A 87 12.91 46.73 -1.42
N GLU A 88 12.43 45.88 -2.32
CA GLU A 88 11.73 44.62 -1.99
C GLU A 88 12.63 43.63 -1.22
N LEU A 89 13.89 43.47 -1.62
CA LEU A 89 14.86 42.59 -0.94
C LEU A 89 15.23 43.07 0.47
N THR A 90 15.19 44.38 0.72
CA THR A 90 15.48 44.97 2.04
C THR A 90 14.36 44.69 3.05
N ILE A 91 13.10 44.60 2.59
CA ILE A 91 11.94 44.25 3.41
C ILE A 91 12.01 42.77 3.85
N ILE A 92 12.46 41.88 2.97
CA ILE A 92 12.66 40.44 3.26
C ILE A 92 13.79 40.23 4.30
N ARG A 93 14.79 41.12 4.32
CA ARG A 93 15.95 41.09 5.24
C ARG A 93 15.56 41.32 6.71
N LYS A 94 14.50 42.08 6.99
CA LYS A 94 13.99 42.33 8.37
C LYS A 94 13.20 41.17 8.95
N ALA A 95 12.52 40.37 8.12
CA ALA A 95 11.69 39.25 8.58
C ALA A 95 12.48 37.99 8.99
N SER A 96 13.76 37.89 8.62
CA SER A 96 14.51 36.62 8.66
C SER A 96 15.59 36.54 9.75
N ARG A 97 15.71 37.54 10.63
CA ARG A 97 16.80 37.64 11.64
C ARG A 97 16.53 36.95 12.99
N GLY A 98 15.50 36.12 13.09
CA GLY A 98 15.27 35.27 14.27
C GLY A 98 15.96 33.91 14.16
N GLN A 99 17.11 33.78 14.80
CA GLN A 99 17.81 32.52 15.17
C GLN A 99 18.43 31.67 14.03
N LEU A 100 19.78 31.66 13.96
CA LEU A 100 20.59 30.47 14.31
C LEU A 100 22.10 30.77 14.20
N GLN A 101 22.85 30.39 15.24
CA GLN A 101 24.31 30.34 15.27
C GLN A 101 24.86 29.03 14.65
N ARG A 102 25.96 29.21 13.93
CA ARG A 102 27.05 28.32 13.47
C ARG A 102 27.14 26.86 13.97
N SER A 103 27.55 25.97 13.07
CA SER A 103 28.86 25.28 13.14
C SER A 103 29.23 24.57 11.81
N LYS A 104 30.54 24.54 11.50
CA LYS A 104 31.17 24.03 10.28
C LYS A 104 31.85 22.69 10.55
N GLY A 105 31.82 21.76 9.58
CA GLY A 105 32.64 20.55 9.59
C GLY A 105 32.92 20.05 8.17
N LYS A 106 34.20 19.91 7.81
CA LYS A 106 34.74 19.49 6.50
C LYS A 106 34.82 17.95 6.42
N TYR A 107 34.58 17.35 5.25
CA TYR A 107 35.07 15.98 4.96
C TYR A 107 35.55 15.80 3.51
N ASN A 108 36.66 15.08 3.42
CA ASN A 108 37.48 14.78 2.24
C ASN A 108 36.89 13.68 1.34
N ASN A 109 37.13 13.80 0.03
CA ASN A 109 36.82 12.80 -0.99
C ASN A 109 37.91 11.71 -1.05
N ARG A 110 37.50 10.44 -1.07
CA ARG A 110 38.28 9.35 -1.69
C ARG A 110 37.38 8.58 -2.65
N ARG A 111 37.76 8.60 -3.93
CA ARG A 111 37.20 7.78 -5.01
C ARG A 111 37.70 6.35 -4.84
N ARG A 112 36.81 5.36 -4.89
CA ARG A 112 37.13 3.99 -5.32
C ARG A 112 36.14 3.60 -6.41
N ASN A 113 36.71 3.24 -7.56
CA ASN A 113 36.07 2.54 -8.64
C ASN A 113 35.63 1.16 -8.13
N ASN A 114 34.47 0.67 -8.56
CA ASN A 114 34.24 -0.75 -8.79
C ASN A 114 33.06 -0.97 -9.75
N SER A 115 33.28 -1.96 -10.61
CA SER A 115 32.50 -2.51 -11.72
C SER A 115 31.03 -2.84 -11.37
N PRO A 116 30.10 -2.90 -12.35
CA PRO A 116 28.71 -3.25 -12.09
C PRO A 116 28.54 -4.77 -12.02
N ASP A 117 28.40 -5.32 -10.81
CA ASP A 117 27.97 -6.71 -10.65
C ASP A 117 26.46 -6.85 -10.86
N SER A 118 26.17 -7.82 -11.71
CA SER A 118 24.90 -8.29 -12.24
C SER A 118 23.72 -8.38 -11.26
N CYS A 119 22.55 -7.99 -11.79
CA CYS A 119 21.23 -8.22 -11.23
C CYS A 119 21.01 -9.73 -10.98
N SER A 120 20.89 -10.13 -9.72
CA SER A 120 20.58 -11.49 -9.32
C SER A 120 19.19 -11.87 -9.82
N THR A 121 19.19 -12.63 -10.91
CA THR A 121 18.08 -13.49 -11.29
C THR A 121 17.81 -14.41 -10.12
N ILE A 122 16.67 -14.25 -9.45
CA ILE A 122 16.21 -15.19 -8.43
C ILE A 122 16.14 -16.57 -9.07
N THR A 123 17.11 -17.41 -8.72
CA THR A 123 17.14 -18.84 -8.97
C THR A 123 15.84 -19.43 -8.42
N ARG A 124 14.93 -19.82 -9.33
CA ARG A 124 13.67 -20.53 -9.04
C ARG A 124 13.94 -21.99 -8.63
N GLY A 125 14.83 -22.20 -7.66
CA GLY A 125 15.22 -23.53 -7.18
C GLY A 125 14.69 -23.90 -5.80
N LEU A 126 14.01 -22.99 -5.07
CA LEU A 126 13.70 -23.16 -3.64
C LEU A 126 12.25 -22.86 -3.24
N LEU A 127 11.32 -22.68 -4.19
CA LEU A 127 9.91 -22.54 -3.87
C LEU A 127 9.21 -23.87 -4.14
N GLY A 128 8.66 -24.48 -3.09
CA GLY A 128 7.78 -25.66 -3.20
C GLY A 128 6.60 -25.41 -4.17
N PRO A 129 5.82 -26.46 -4.48
CA PRO A 129 4.81 -26.37 -5.53
C PRO A 129 3.79 -25.26 -5.22
N ALA A 130 3.41 -24.50 -6.24
CA ALA A 130 2.41 -23.43 -6.12
C ALA A 130 0.97 -23.97 -6.09
N ILE A 131 0.83 -25.30 -6.08
CA ILE A 131 -0.39 -26.06 -5.79
C ILE A 131 -0.09 -27.25 -4.85
N ILE A 132 -0.98 -27.47 -3.89
CA ILE A 132 -1.03 -28.67 -3.04
C ILE A 132 -2.27 -29.46 -3.47
N ASN A 133 -2.10 -30.70 -3.93
CA ASN A 133 -3.16 -31.54 -4.47
C ASN A 133 -3.52 -32.69 -3.51
N ASP A 134 -4.11 -32.34 -2.36
CA ASP A 134 -4.54 -33.32 -1.36
C ASP A 134 -5.66 -34.23 -1.87
N ALA A 135 -6.46 -33.75 -2.83
CA ALA A 135 -7.50 -34.54 -3.45
C ALA A 135 -6.98 -35.61 -4.43
N GLN A 136 -5.68 -35.61 -4.73
CA GLN A 136 -5.04 -36.52 -5.70
C GLN A 136 -5.73 -36.51 -7.08
N THR A 137 -6.30 -35.37 -7.47
CA THR A 137 -6.99 -35.24 -8.76
C THR A 137 -5.98 -35.33 -9.90
N PRO A 138 -6.23 -36.15 -10.94
CA PRO A 138 -5.32 -36.25 -12.08
C PRO A 138 -5.36 -34.94 -12.89
N LEU A 139 -4.25 -34.20 -12.87
CA LEU A 139 -4.06 -32.97 -13.64
C LEU A 139 -3.16 -33.28 -14.83
N THR A 140 -3.49 -32.75 -16.01
CA THR A 140 -2.55 -32.80 -17.13
C THR A 140 -1.37 -31.88 -16.88
N GLU A 141 -0.25 -32.09 -17.57
CA GLU A 141 0.94 -31.24 -17.43
C GLU A 141 0.63 -29.75 -17.68
N GLU A 142 -0.21 -29.44 -18.68
CA GLU A 142 -0.65 -28.07 -18.95
C GLU A 142 -1.48 -27.46 -17.80
N GLU A 143 -2.37 -28.25 -17.20
CA GLU A 143 -3.21 -27.86 -16.07
C GLU A 143 -2.36 -27.57 -14.83
N HIS A 144 -1.40 -28.46 -14.55
CA HIS A 144 -0.45 -28.32 -13.46
C HIS A 144 0.46 -27.10 -13.65
N GLN A 145 0.96 -26.87 -14.87
CA GLN A 145 1.75 -25.68 -15.21
C GLN A 145 0.97 -24.38 -14.99
N LEU A 146 -0.31 -24.33 -15.38
CA LEU A 146 -1.17 -23.15 -15.16
C LEU A 146 -1.35 -22.89 -13.66
N LEU A 147 -1.69 -23.93 -12.88
CA LEU A 147 -1.91 -23.78 -11.44
C LEU A 147 -0.62 -23.39 -10.71
N ASN A 148 0.54 -23.85 -11.20
CA ASN A 148 1.85 -23.47 -10.68
C ASN A 148 2.27 -22.03 -10.98
N LEU A 149 1.57 -21.31 -11.86
CA LEU A 149 1.75 -19.86 -11.97
C LEU A 149 1.28 -19.16 -10.67
N GLY A 150 0.43 -19.83 -9.90
CA GLY A 150 0.00 -19.45 -8.56
C GLY A 150 -1.11 -18.40 -8.51
N PRO A 151 -1.65 -18.12 -7.32
CA PRO A 151 -2.81 -17.24 -7.14
C PRO A 151 -2.56 -15.77 -7.49
N ARG A 152 -1.29 -15.36 -7.60
CA ARG A 152 -0.90 -14.01 -8.01
C ARG A 152 -0.67 -13.88 -9.51
N PHE A 153 -0.80 -14.98 -10.26
CA PHE A 153 -0.63 -14.94 -11.69
C PHE A 153 -1.64 -14.00 -12.34
N ILE A 154 -1.11 -13.09 -13.12
CA ILE A 154 -1.87 -12.12 -13.89
C ILE A 154 -1.81 -12.56 -15.34
N TYR A 155 -2.95 -13.00 -15.87
CA TYR A 155 -3.09 -13.19 -17.30
C TYR A 155 -3.11 -11.83 -18.00
N ASN A 156 -2.14 -11.61 -18.89
CA ASN A 156 -1.97 -10.36 -19.62
C ASN A 156 -2.63 -10.47 -21.01
N ASP A 157 -3.95 -10.54 -21.05
CA ASP A 157 -4.67 -10.28 -22.30
C ASP A 157 -5.02 -8.78 -22.43
N PRO A 158 -5.00 -8.21 -23.65
CA PRO A 158 -5.20 -6.77 -23.85
C PRO A 158 -6.50 -6.22 -23.24
N GLN A 159 -7.59 -7.00 -23.26
CA GLN A 159 -8.89 -6.56 -22.78
C GLN A 159 -8.93 -6.54 -21.24
N THR A 160 -8.42 -7.57 -20.58
CA THR A 160 -8.27 -7.63 -19.12
C THR A 160 -7.27 -6.61 -18.62
N ALA A 161 -6.15 -6.42 -19.32
CA ALA A 161 -5.17 -5.38 -19.00
C ALA A 161 -5.81 -3.98 -19.07
N ALA A 162 -6.58 -3.69 -20.12
CA ALA A 162 -7.30 -2.43 -20.25
C ALA A 162 -8.30 -2.19 -19.11
N ARG A 163 -9.15 -3.18 -18.78
CA ARG A 163 -10.10 -3.08 -17.65
C ARG A 163 -9.41 -2.84 -16.32
N ARG A 164 -8.27 -3.50 -16.07
CA ARG A 164 -7.47 -3.32 -14.85
C ARG A 164 -6.89 -1.92 -14.76
N ARG A 165 -6.30 -1.41 -15.83
CA ARG A 165 -5.82 -0.01 -15.91
C ARG A 165 -6.90 0.97 -15.48
N THR A 166 -8.10 0.85 -16.06
CA THR A 166 -9.22 1.73 -15.73
C THR A 166 -9.56 1.68 -14.24
N THR A 167 -9.58 0.48 -13.66
CA THR A 167 -9.93 0.27 -12.24
C THR A 167 -8.83 0.78 -11.29
N GLU A 168 -7.56 0.49 -11.61
CA GLU A 168 -6.40 0.92 -10.84
C GLU A 168 -6.27 2.44 -10.86
N LEU A 169 -6.40 3.05 -12.04
CA LEU A 169 -6.37 4.50 -12.21
C LEU A 169 -7.53 5.16 -11.44
N ALA A 170 -8.75 4.65 -11.54
CA ALA A 170 -9.89 5.18 -10.78
C ALA A 170 -9.66 5.10 -9.26
N THR A 171 -9.12 3.98 -8.79
CA THR A 171 -8.78 3.78 -7.38
C THR A 171 -7.70 4.74 -6.91
N LEU A 172 -6.66 4.93 -7.72
CA LEU A 172 -5.54 5.81 -7.42
C LEU A 172 -5.99 7.27 -7.42
N LYS A 173 -6.76 7.70 -8.42
CA LYS A 173 -7.40 9.03 -8.47
C LYS A 173 -8.22 9.29 -7.20
N ARG A 174 -9.04 8.32 -6.76
CA ARG A 174 -9.83 8.44 -5.51
C ARG A 174 -8.94 8.59 -4.28
N LYS A 175 -7.91 7.75 -4.13
CA LYS A 175 -6.98 7.82 -2.98
C LYS A 175 -6.21 9.14 -2.94
N ILE A 176 -5.79 9.63 -4.09
CA ILE A 176 -5.13 10.93 -4.23
C ILE A 176 -6.10 12.02 -3.80
N LYS A 177 -7.30 12.09 -4.39
CA LYS A 177 -8.31 13.10 -4.03
C LYS A 177 -8.63 13.12 -2.53
N ASN A 178 -8.81 11.94 -1.90
CA ASN A 178 -9.04 11.85 -0.46
C ASN A 178 -7.86 12.41 0.35
N ARG A 179 -6.62 12.02 0.03
CA ARG A 179 -5.41 12.55 0.70
C ARG A 179 -5.30 14.08 0.60
N PHE A 180 -5.68 14.67 -0.52
CA PHE A 180 -5.68 16.13 -0.70
C PHE A 180 -6.78 16.81 0.10
N PHE A 181 -7.97 16.21 0.13
CA PHE A 181 -9.09 16.65 0.96
C PHE A 181 -8.73 16.63 2.45
N ASP A 182 -8.14 15.53 2.95
CA ASP A 182 -7.72 15.37 4.34
C ASP A 182 -6.69 16.44 4.78
N LYS A 183 -5.84 16.87 3.83
CA LYS A 183 -4.85 17.94 4.05
C LYS A 183 -5.39 19.35 3.84
N LYS A 184 -6.70 19.51 3.57
CA LYS A 184 -7.36 20.79 3.23
C LYS A 184 -6.69 21.53 2.07
N VAL A 185 -6.11 20.80 1.12
CA VAL A 185 -5.48 21.37 -0.08
C VAL A 185 -6.42 21.15 -1.26
N SER A 186 -6.86 22.23 -1.93
CA SER A 186 -7.66 22.07 -3.15
C SER A 186 -6.84 21.37 -4.22
N PRO A 187 -7.41 20.41 -4.98
CA PRO A 187 -6.73 19.84 -6.12
C PRO A 187 -6.51 20.93 -7.18
N CYS A 188 -5.32 21.53 -7.19
CA CYS A 188 -4.90 22.49 -8.20
C CYS A 188 -4.38 21.74 -9.45
N ARG A 189 -4.16 22.47 -10.55
CA ARG A 189 -3.52 21.99 -11.81
C ARG A 189 -2.39 20.95 -11.64
N PRO A 190 -1.47 21.06 -10.65
CA PRO A 190 -0.43 20.05 -10.43
C PRO A 190 -0.93 18.64 -10.06
N VAL A 191 -2.08 18.52 -9.40
CA VAL A 191 -2.69 17.22 -9.05
C VAL A 191 -3.27 16.56 -10.29
N GLU A 192 -3.92 17.34 -11.14
CA GLU A 192 -4.43 16.86 -12.43
C GLU A 192 -3.28 16.44 -13.34
N GLN A 193 -2.20 17.21 -13.37
CA GLN A 193 -0.98 16.88 -14.12
C GLN A 193 -0.31 15.60 -13.61
N PHE A 194 -0.20 15.42 -12.29
CA PHE A 194 0.29 14.17 -11.69
C PHE A 194 -0.60 12.96 -12.01
N ILE A 195 -1.92 13.15 -12.06
CA ILE A 195 -2.86 12.09 -12.45
C ILE A 195 -2.66 11.69 -13.91
N VAL A 196 -2.37 12.63 -14.80
CA VAL A 196 -2.06 12.38 -16.22
C VAL A 196 -0.73 11.64 -16.37
N GLU A 197 0.33 12.10 -15.68
CA GLU A 197 1.63 11.43 -15.66
C GLU A 197 1.53 9.98 -15.16
N LEU A 198 0.69 9.74 -14.13
CA LEU A 198 0.43 8.39 -13.64
C LEU A 198 -0.30 7.50 -14.66
N ASP A 199 -1.24 8.06 -15.42
CA ASP A 199 -1.93 7.32 -16.48
C ASP A 199 -0.94 6.91 -17.58
N GLU A 200 -0.07 7.82 -18.02
CA GLU A 200 1.00 7.52 -18.98
C GLU A 200 1.97 6.45 -18.46
N MET A 201 2.37 6.53 -17.18
CA MET A 201 3.20 5.50 -16.55
C MET A 201 2.51 4.13 -16.52
N LEU A 202 1.21 4.08 -16.18
CA LEU A 202 0.44 2.83 -16.19
C LEU A 202 0.29 2.28 -17.61
N GLN A 203 0.06 3.13 -18.61
CA GLN A 203 0.02 2.73 -20.01
C GLN A 203 1.35 2.08 -20.43
N ASN A 204 2.47 2.71 -20.11
CA ASN A 204 3.80 2.18 -20.41
C ASN A 204 4.07 0.84 -19.72
N LEU A 205 3.64 0.67 -18.46
CA LEU A 205 3.80 -0.59 -17.72
C LEU A 205 2.98 -1.75 -18.30
N HIS A 206 1.79 -1.48 -18.83
CA HIS A 206 0.96 -2.51 -19.46
C HIS A 206 1.32 -2.77 -20.93
N ASN A 207 1.98 -1.81 -21.59
CA ASN A 207 2.39 -1.90 -22.99
C ASN A 207 3.79 -2.48 -23.19
N ILE A 208 4.50 -2.90 -22.13
CA ILE A 208 5.83 -3.52 -22.24
C ILE A 208 5.72 -4.73 -23.19
N PRO A 209 6.33 -4.67 -24.39
CA PRO A 209 6.38 -5.83 -25.26
C PRO A 209 7.23 -6.91 -24.57
N THR A 210 6.70 -8.13 -24.51
CA THR A 210 7.35 -9.32 -23.95
C THR A 210 8.72 -9.68 -24.54
N THR A 211 9.25 -8.89 -25.47
CA THR A 211 10.53 -9.10 -26.15
C THR A 211 11.74 -8.76 -25.27
N THR A 212 11.64 -7.80 -24.35
CA THR A 212 12.84 -7.32 -23.63
C THR A 212 13.28 -8.20 -22.44
N ILE A 213 12.50 -9.22 -22.06
CA ILE A 213 12.83 -10.13 -20.94
C ILE A 213 13.45 -11.47 -21.42
N ASN A 214 13.52 -11.71 -22.74
CA ASN A 214 13.66 -13.07 -23.27
C ASN A 214 15.02 -13.45 -23.89
N ASN A 215 16.10 -12.72 -23.60
CA ASN A 215 17.38 -13.05 -24.24
C ASN A 215 18.12 -14.27 -23.65
N ASN A 216 17.63 -14.91 -22.57
CA ASN A 216 18.28 -16.09 -21.97
C ASN A 216 17.32 -17.24 -21.60
N ARG A 217 16.22 -17.46 -22.32
CA ARG A 217 15.40 -18.67 -22.13
C ARG A 217 15.20 -19.44 -23.43
N PRO A 218 15.37 -20.78 -23.42
CA PRO A 218 15.19 -21.59 -24.61
C PRO A 218 13.77 -21.38 -25.16
N SER A 219 13.72 -21.25 -26.48
CA SER A 219 12.53 -21.06 -27.30
C SER A 219 11.43 -22.07 -26.92
N ILE A 220 10.48 -21.65 -26.08
CA ILE A 220 9.20 -22.35 -25.93
C ILE A 220 8.27 -21.70 -26.95
N ASN A 221 7.99 -22.46 -28.02
CA ASN A 221 7.04 -22.16 -29.09
C ASN A 221 5.85 -21.30 -28.63
N LYS A 222 5.71 -20.12 -29.24
CA LYS A 222 4.61 -19.16 -29.04
C LYS A 222 3.29 -19.67 -29.65
N LYS A 223 2.81 -20.86 -29.26
CA LYS A 223 1.38 -21.16 -29.38
C LYS A 223 0.67 -20.28 -28.35
N LYS A 224 -0.26 -19.44 -28.80
CA LYS A 224 -1.11 -18.59 -27.96
C LYS A 224 -1.79 -19.49 -26.92
N LYS A 225 -1.22 -19.63 -25.72
CA LYS A 225 -1.73 -20.54 -24.68
C LYS A 225 -3.17 -20.11 -24.38
N ASN A 226 -4.13 -20.96 -24.75
CA ASN A 226 -5.55 -20.67 -24.60
C ASN A 226 -5.98 -20.98 -23.16
N TYR A 227 -5.55 -20.13 -22.22
CA TYR A 227 -5.90 -20.27 -20.81
C TYR A 227 -7.42 -20.27 -20.59
N GLY A 228 -8.19 -19.59 -21.45
CA GLY A 228 -9.66 -19.62 -21.39
C GLY A 228 -10.22 -21.03 -21.55
N ARG A 229 -9.77 -21.79 -22.56
CA ARG A 229 -10.15 -23.20 -22.74
C ARG A 229 -9.66 -24.08 -21.58
N LEU A 230 -8.42 -23.85 -21.13
CA LEU A 230 -7.83 -24.62 -20.03
C LEU A 230 -8.58 -24.40 -18.70
N ILE A 231 -8.96 -23.16 -18.39
CA ILE A 231 -9.76 -22.83 -17.21
C ILE A 231 -11.16 -23.46 -17.30
N LYS A 232 -11.80 -23.46 -18.48
CA LYS A 232 -13.10 -24.14 -18.66
C LYS A 232 -12.98 -25.64 -18.40
N ARG A 233 -11.93 -26.28 -18.93
CA ARG A 233 -11.62 -27.70 -18.67
C ARG A 233 -11.38 -27.98 -17.19
N LEU A 234 -10.57 -27.16 -16.52
CA LEU A 234 -10.31 -27.28 -15.08
C LEU A 234 -11.59 -27.14 -14.26
N LYS A 235 -12.43 -26.15 -14.55
CA LYS A 235 -13.73 -25.98 -13.89
C LYS A 235 -14.63 -27.21 -14.05
N PHE A 236 -14.71 -27.75 -15.26
CA PHE A 236 -15.46 -28.98 -15.51
C PHE A 236 -14.88 -30.16 -14.74
N LYS A 237 -13.56 -30.33 -14.77
CA LYS A 237 -12.85 -31.39 -14.04
C LYS A 237 -13.06 -31.31 -12.53
N PHE A 238 -12.97 -30.11 -11.94
CA PHE A 238 -13.21 -29.94 -10.51
C PHE A 238 -14.64 -30.31 -10.12
N LYS A 239 -15.62 -29.95 -10.97
CA LYS A 239 -17.01 -30.37 -10.78
C LYS A 239 -17.18 -31.90 -10.90
N SER A 240 -16.57 -32.53 -11.90
CA SER A 240 -16.72 -33.99 -12.12
C SER A 240 -16.00 -34.84 -11.09
N THR A 241 -14.92 -34.31 -10.49
CA THR A 241 -14.11 -35.01 -9.48
C THR A 241 -14.51 -34.67 -8.04
N ASN A 242 -15.57 -33.87 -7.86
CA ASN A 242 -16.00 -33.35 -6.56
C ASN A 242 -14.85 -32.70 -5.77
N THR A 243 -14.06 -31.85 -6.45
CA THR A 243 -12.91 -31.17 -5.87
C THR A 243 -13.06 -29.66 -5.88
N ILE A 244 -12.36 -29.02 -4.94
CA ILE A 244 -12.44 -27.59 -4.71
C ILE A 244 -11.05 -26.97 -4.69
N LEU A 245 -10.86 -25.96 -5.52
CA LEU A 245 -9.65 -25.16 -5.55
C LEU A 245 -9.82 -23.92 -4.67
N ARG A 246 -8.99 -23.79 -3.63
CA ARG A 246 -8.97 -22.62 -2.75
C ARG A 246 -7.57 -22.02 -2.69
N LYS A 247 -7.51 -20.72 -2.42
CA LYS A 247 -6.26 -20.10 -1.98
C LYS A 247 -6.00 -20.53 -0.54
N THR A 248 -4.75 -20.80 -0.20
CA THR A 248 -4.34 -21.08 1.17
C THR A 248 -4.28 -19.81 2.03
N ASP A 249 -4.37 -19.99 3.34
CA ASP A 249 -4.44 -18.90 4.32
C ASP A 249 -3.14 -18.07 4.41
N LYS A 250 -2.00 -18.73 4.65
CA LYS A 250 -0.69 -18.06 4.83
C LYS A 250 0.21 -18.13 3.59
N SER A 251 0.05 -19.16 2.77
CA SER A 251 0.87 -19.37 1.58
C SER A 251 0.23 -18.73 0.35
N THR A 252 1.05 -18.34 -0.62
CA THR A 252 0.58 -17.90 -1.95
C THR A 252 0.41 -19.11 -2.86
N VAL A 253 -0.29 -20.12 -2.37
CA VAL A 253 -0.37 -21.45 -2.98
C VAL A 253 -1.85 -21.83 -3.12
N PHE A 254 -2.19 -22.55 -4.17
CA PHE A 254 -3.50 -23.17 -4.30
C PHE A 254 -3.57 -24.48 -3.50
N HIS A 255 -4.69 -24.73 -2.86
CA HIS A 255 -5.03 -26.02 -2.27
C HIS A 255 -6.17 -26.62 -3.08
N LEU A 256 -5.97 -27.84 -3.56
CA LEU A 256 -6.96 -28.65 -4.24
C LEU A 256 -7.37 -29.79 -3.30
N GLY A 257 -8.54 -29.64 -2.69
CA GLY A 257 -9.13 -30.58 -1.75
C GLY A 257 -10.42 -31.22 -2.27
N LYS A 258 -10.96 -32.19 -1.54
CA LYS A 258 -12.29 -32.75 -1.81
C LYS A 258 -13.37 -31.81 -1.27
N VAL A 259 -14.49 -31.67 -1.98
CA VAL A 259 -15.62 -30.85 -1.54
C VAL A 259 -16.20 -31.41 -0.24
N ASP A 260 -16.32 -32.72 -0.11
CA ASP A 260 -16.91 -33.36 1.08
C ASP A 260 -16.09 -33.09 2.35
N ASP A 261 -14.76 -33.17 2.26
CA ASP A 261 -13.85 -32.85 3.38
C ASP A 261 -13.93 -31.36 3.74
N TYR A 262 -14.01 -30.48 2.74
CA TYR A 262 -14.19 -29.05 2.95
C TYR A 262 -15.50 -28.73 3.66
N THR A 263 -16.62 -29.34 3.24
CA THR A 263 -17.95 -29.15 3.85
C THR A 263 -17.98 -29.71 5.26
N LYS A 264 -17.48 -30.94 5.46
CA LYS A 264 -17.40 -31.56 6.78
C LYS A 264 -16.63 -30.67 7.77
N LYS A 265 -15.45 -30.19 7.38
CA LYS A 265 -14.64 -29.29 8.22
C LYS A 265 -15.30 -27.94 8.47
N SER A 266 -16.07 -27.41 7.52
CA SER A 266 -16.82 -26.18 7.76
C SER A 266 -17.95 -26.39 8.77
N ASP A 267 -18.65 -27.52 8.68
CA ASP A 267 -19.77 -27.85 9.58
C ASP A 267 -19.26 -28.13 11.00
N GLU A 268 -18.18 -28.91 11.13
CA GLU A 268 -17.47 -29.12 12.41
C GLU A 268 -17.04 -27.81 13.05
N TYR A 269 -16.56 -26.85 12.25
CA TYR A 269 -16.19 -25.53 12.75
C TYR A 269 -17.40 -24.74 13.27
N MET A 270 -18.51 -24.76 12.53
CA MET A 270 -19.74 -24.09 12.94
C MET A 270 -20.29 -24.68 14.25
N GLU A 271 -20.32 -26.01 14.36
CA GLU A 271 -20.81 -26.71 15.55
C GLU A 271 -19.91 -26.48 16.77
N LYS A 272 -18.58 -26.56 16.58
CA LYS A 272 -17.61 -26.30 17.65
C LYS A 272 -17.75 -24.89 18.22
N THR A 273 -17.90 -23.88 17.36
CA THR A 273 -17.91 -22.48 17.79
C THR A 273 -19.27 -21.99 18.24
N LYS A 274 -20.36 -22.60 17.75
CA LYS A 274 -21.75 -22.14 17.94
C LYS A 274 -21.94 -20.65 17.62
N ALA A 275 -21.06 -20.09 16.78
CA ALA A 275 -21.00 -18.67 16.48
C ALA A 275 -21.99 -18.24 15.38
N TYR A 276 -22.64 -19.19 14.71
CA TYR A 276 -23.52 -18.96 13.57
C TYR A 276 -24.88 -19.59 13.80
N LYS A 277 -25.93 -18.92 13.31
CA LYS A 277 -27.31 -19.41 13.34
C LYS A 277 -27.89 -19.39 11.94
N CYS A 278 -28.51 -20.50 11.53
CA CYS A 278 -29.25 -20.57 10.28
C CYS A 278 -30.50 -19.67 10.36
N LEU A 279 -30.70 -18.79 9.38
CA LEU A 279 -31.85 -17.90 9.28
C LEU A 279 -32.98 -18.46 8.39
N GLY A 280 -32.84 -19.70 7.91
CA GLY A 280 -33.79 -20.33 6.99
C GLY A 280 -33.52 -19.97 5.53
N THR A 281 -34.56 -20.07 4.70
CA THR A 281 -34.50 -19.93 3.23
C THR A 281 -34.86 -18.53 2.73
N ILE A 282 -35.41 -17.67 3.59
CA ILE A 282 -35.82 -16.32 3.23
C ILE A 282 -34.59 -15.43 3.19
N ASP A 283 -34.37 -14.74 2.07
CA ASP A 283 -33.28 -13.78 1.92
C ASP A 283 -33.48 -12.59 2.88
N PRO A 284 -32.59 -12.37 3.87
CA PRO A 284 -32.71 -11.26 4.81
C PRO A 284 -32.28 -9.91 4.23
N LEU A 285 -31.70 -9.86 3.03
CA LEU A 285 -31.13 -8.64 2.45
C LEU A 285 -32.15 -7.49 2.31
N PRO A 286 -33.38 -7.70 1.79
CA PRO A 286 -34.34 -6.60 1.63
C PRO A 286 -34.73 -5.95 2.97
N ASP A 287 -34.95 -6.77 4.01
CA ASP A 287 -35.27 -6.28 5.34
C ASP A 287 -34.06 -5.56 5.98
N LEU A 288 -32.85 -6.08 5.80
CA LEU A 288 -31.63 -5.46 6.30
C LEU A 288 -31.40 -4.08 5.67
N ILE A 289 -31.62 -3.92 4.37
CA ILE A 289 -31.55 -2.62 3.68
C ILE A 289 -32.56 -1.66 4.28
N ARG A 290 -33.82 -2.08 4.42
CA ARG A 290 -34.92 -1.28 4.98
C ARG A 290 -34.58 -0.82 6.40
N ARG A 291 -34.15 -1.73 7.28
CA ARG A 291 -33.75 -1.41 8.67
C ARG A 291 -32.56 -0.46 8.72
N THR A 292 -31.55 -0.68 7.89
CA THR A 292 -30.36 0.18 7.81
C THR A 292 -30.73 1.60 7.41
N ASN A 293 -31.52 1.76 6.35
CA ASN A 293 -31.97 3.09 5.89
C ASN A 293 -32.88 3.78 6.91
N LYS A 294 -33.78 3.04 7.55
CA LYS A 294 -34.61 3.57 8.65
C LYS A 294 -33.75 4.10 9.79
N TYR A 295 -32.78 3.30 10.26
CA TYR A 295 -31.88 3.70 11.34
C TYR A 295 -31.08 4.97 11.00
N LEU A 296 -30.57 5.06 9.77
CA LEU A 296 -29.87 6.27 9.29
C LEU A 296 -30.80 7.50 9.23
N LEU A 297 -32.06 7.32 8.85
CA LEU A 297 -33.04 8.39 8.85
C LEU A 297 -33.33 8.88 10.28
N ASP A 298 -33.50 7.96 11.22
CA ASP A 298 -33.72 8.28 12.64
C ASP A 298 -32.54 9.08 13.22
N LEU A 299 -31.30 8.66 12.94
CA LEU A 299 -30.08 9.39 13.33
C LEU A 299 -30.02 10.80 12.73
N ARG A 300 -30.45 10.96 11.48
CA ARG A 300 -30.51 12.26 10.80
C ARG A 300 -31.54 13.18 11.45
N LEU A 301 -32.76 12.67 11.70
CA LEU A 301 -33.84 13.44 12.33
C LEU A 301 -33.47 13.88 13.75
N ALA A 302 -32.78 13.01 14.49
CA ALA A 302 -32.22 13.33 15.79
C ALA A 302 -30.93 14.19 15.74
N LYS A 303 -30.49 14.60 14.53
CA LYS A 303 -29.31 15.45 14.28
C LYS A 303 -27.96 14.88 14.74
N TRP A 304 -27.85 13.56 14.88
CA TRP A 304 -26.59 12.86 15.18
C TRP A 304 -25.68 12.78 13.96
N ILE A 305 -26.27 12.78 12.76
CA ILE A 305 -25.55 12.86 11.48
C ILE A 305 -26.11 14.02 10.64
N SER A 306 -25.24 14.64 9.87
CA SER A 306 -25.62 15.68 8.90
C SER A 306 -26.38 15.09 7.71
N GLN A 307 -27.12 15.94 6.98
CA GLN A 307 -27.77 15.58 5.72
C GLN A 307 -26.77 14.94 4.72
N LYS A 308 -25.58 15.53 4.61
CA LYS A 308 -24.51 15.02 3.73
C LYS A 308 -24.03 13.63 4.15
N GLN A 309 -23.86 13.38 5.45
CA GLN A 309 -23.48 12.05 5.94
C GLN A 309 -24.59 11.04 5.68
N TYR A 310 -25.86 11.42 5.91
CA TYR A 310 -27.00 10.56 5.58
C TYR A 310 -27.01 10.14 4.10
N GLU A 311 -26.86 11.08 3.17
CA GLU A 311 -26.80 10.79 1.73
C GLU A 311 -25.63 9.88 1.33
N GLN A 312 -24.50 10.00 2.02
CA GLN A 312 -23.34 9.15 1.78
C GLN A 312 -23.53 7.73 2.33
N LEU A 313 -24.12 7.60 3.51
CA LEU A 313 -24.29 6.34 4.23
C LEU A 313 -25.49 5.55 3.72
N CYS A 314 -26.55 6.21 3.27
CA CYS A 314 -27.76 5.55 2.84
C CYS A 314 -27.51 4.63 1.64
N ILE A 315 -28.36 3.60 1.56
CA ILE A 315 -28.38 2.64 0.46
C ILE A 315 -29.41 3.15 -0.53
N GLN A 316 -28.92 3.65 -1.66
CA GLN A 316 -29.77 4.23 -2.71
C GLN A 316 -30.21 3.17 -3.73
N ASN A 317 -29.34 2.21 -4.01
CA ASN A 317 -29.57 1.16 -4.99
C ASN A 317 -29.33 -0.21 -4.33
N SER A 318 -30.35 -1.08 -4.37
CA SER A 318 -30.26 -2.43 -3.81
C SER A 318 -29.27 -3.32 -4.56
N ASN A 319 -29.00 -3.03 -5.84
CA ASN A 319 -28.04 -3.79 -6.65
C ASN A 319 -26.57 -3.54 -6.26
N ASP A 320 -26.30 -2.51 -5.47
CA ASP A 320 -24.94 -2.17 -5.02
C ASP A 320 -24.55 -2.90 -3.72
N VAL A 321 -25.49 -3.61 -3.10
CA VAL A 321 -25.31 -4.27 -1.81
C VAL A 321 -25.59 -5.77 -1.90
N GLU A 322 -24.89 -6.55 -1.09
CA GLU A 322 -25.07 -8.01 -0.99
C GLU A 322 -24.80 -8.49 0.44
N LEU A 323 -25.31 -9.66 0.81
CA LEU A 323 -25.01 -10.25 2.12
C LEU A 323 -23.52 -10.61 2.22
N ALA A 324 -23.02 -10.71 3.45
CA ALA A 324 -21.63 -11.12 3.65
C ALA A 324 -21.46 -12.60 3.26
N HIS A 325 -20.38 -12.90 2.53
CA HIS A 325 -20.10 -14.26 2.08
C HIS A 325 -19.16 -14.95 3.07
N LEU A 326 -19.61 -16.04 3.68
CA LEU A 326 -18.76 -16.94 4.46
C LEU A 326 -18.08 -17.93 3.52
N TYR A 327 -16.76 -18.01 3.60
CA TYR A 327 -15.97 -19.06 2.97
C TYR A 327 -14.79 -19.43 3.85
N TYR A 328 -14.12 -20.51 3.51
CA TYR A 328 -13.06 -21.07 4.33
C TYR A 328 -11.74 -21.17 3.55
N LEU A 329 -10.64 -20.79 4.20
CA LEU A 329 -9.30 -20.88 3.66
C LEU A 329 -8.54 -22.05 4.30
N PRO A 330 -8.00 -23.00 3.51
CA PRO A 330 -7.18 -24.09 4.03
C PRO A 330 -5.87 -23.60 4.66
N LYS A 331 -5.60 -24.05 5.89
CA LYS A 331 -4.31 -23.87 6.58
C LYS A 331 -3.39 -25.05 6.28
N ALA A 332 -2.97 -25.19 5.01
CA ALA A 332 -2.16 -26.32 4.54
C ALA A 332 -0.77 -26.49 5.22
N HIS A 333 -0.35 -25.52 6.05
CA HIS A 333 0.86 -25.60 6.87
C HIS A 333 0.61 -26.24 8.25
N LYS A 334 -0.63 -26.66 8.55
CA LYS A 334 -1.00 -27.32 9.81
C LYS A 334 -1.47 -28.76 9.52
N PRO A 335 -1.19 -29.72 10.43
CA PRO A 335 -1.67 -31.10 10.29
C PRO A 335 -3.19 -31.16 10.10
N GLY A 336 -3.64 -32.04 9.21
CA GLY A 336 -5.06 -32.20 8.88
C GLY A 336 -5.67 -31.06 8.05
N THR A 337 -4.88 -30.06 7.65
CA THR A 337 -5.31 -28.91 6.84
C THR A 337 -6.62 -28.28 7.35
N PRO A 338 -6.64 -27.75 8.59
CA PRO A 338 -7.82 -27.12 9.17
C PRO A 338 -8.22 -25.88 8.39
N LEU A 339 -9.49 -25.51 8.49
CA LEU A 339 -10.05 -24.37 7.79
C LEU A 339 -10.00 -23.09 8.64
N ARG A 340 -9.79 -21.94 8.01
CA ARG A 340 -10.04 -20.60 8.60
C ARG A 340 -11.32 -20.03 8.01
N PRO A 341 -12.36 -19.74 8.79
CA PRO A 341 -13.51 -19.00 8.28
C PRO A 341 -13.11 -17.57 7.90
N ILE A 342 -13.68 -17.06 6.83
CA ILE A 342 -13.58 -15.67 6.40
C ILE A 342 -14.98 -15.20 6.03
N VAL A 343 -15.42 -14.12 6.68
CA VAL A 343 -16.66 -13.42 6.34
C VAL A 343 -16.29 -12.19 5.51
N ALA A 344 -16.60 -12.22 4.21
CA ALA A 344 -16.37 -11.09 3.31
C ALA A 344 -17.66 -10.28 3.11
N GLY A 345 -17.71 -9.09 3.73
CA GLY A 345 -18.85 -8.17 3.66
C GLY A 345 -18.56 -6.86 2.92
N LEU A 346 -17.82 -6.90 1.80
CA LEU A 346 -17.38 -5.68 1.11
C LEU A 346 -18.53 -4.82 0.57
N LYS A 347 -19.67 -5.44 0.25
CA LYS A 347 -20.90 -4.77 -0.17
C LYS A 347 -22.04 -4.92 0.86
N HIS A 348 -21.71 -5.25 2.10
CA HIS A 348 -22.73 -5.41 3.13
C HIS A 348 -23.49 -4.08 3.37
N PRO A 349 -24.81 -4.09 3.61
CA PRO A 349 -25.60 -2.88 3.88
C PRO A 349 -24.99 -1.93 4.91
N THR A 350 -24.31 -2.48 5.93
CA THR A 350 -23.70 -1.70 7.02
C THR A 350 -22.24 -1.30 6.79
N ILE A 351 -21.61 -1.68 5.66
CA ILE A 351 -20.16 -1.48 5.47
C ILE A 351 -19.72 0.00 5.53
N LYS A 352 -20.58 0.91 5.05
CA LYS A 352 -20.31 2.36 5.12
C LYS A 352 -20.39 2.87 6.56
N ILE A 353 -21.32 2.34 7.34
CA ILE A 353 -21.48 2.65 8.77
C ILE A 353 -20.26 2.14 9.53
N SER A 354 -19.83 0.90 9.30
CA SER A 354 -18.62 0.35 9.92
C SER A 354 -17.37 1.17 9.63
N LYS A 355 -17.22 1.71 8.41
CA LYS A 355 -16.10 2.61 8.07
C LYS A 355 -16.17 3.93 8.83
N LEU A 356 -17.36 4.53 8.93
CA LEU A 356 -17.53 5.75 9.72
C LEU A 356 -17.21 5.50 11.20
N LEU A 357 -17.68 4.39 11.76
CA LEU A 357 -17.37 4.02 13.15
C LEU A 357 -15.87 3.75 13.35
N ASP A 358 -15.22 3.06 12.42
CA ASP A 358 -13.76 2.88 12.45
C ASP A 358 -13.04 4.23 12.46
N GLU A 359 -13.40 5.16 11.57
CA GLU A 359 -12.82 6.51 11.54
C GLU A 359 -13.02 7.28 12.85
N LEU A 360 -14.18 7.14 13.50
CA LEU A 360 -14.49 7.80 14.78
C LEU A 360 -13.75 7.17 15.96
N LEU A 361 -13.66 5.83 16.01
CA LEU A 361 -13.06 5.08 17.11
C LEU A 361 -11.54 4.98 16.99
N ARG A 362 -11.00 5.12 15.77
CA ARG A 362 -9.58 4.92 15.47
C ARG A 362 -8.62 5.72 16.37
N PRO A 363 -8.84 7.02 16.63
CA PRO A 363 -7.94 7.79 17.49
C PRO A 363 -7.89 7.25 18.92
N LEU A 364 -9.04 6.82 19.47
CA LEU A 364 -9.14 6.23 20.80
C LEU A 364 -8.41 4.89 20.86
N PHE A 365 -8.62 4.05 19.84
CA PHE A 365 -7.93 2.78 19.71
C PHE A 365 -6.41 2.97 19.61
N ASP A 366 -5.92 3.87 18.75
CA ASP A 366 -4.49 4.10 18.57
C ASP A 366 -3.85 4.64 19.87
N GLN A 367 -4.55 5.51 20.61
CA GLN A 367 -4.09 5.99 21.92
C GLN A 367 -3.96 4.84 22.95
N MET A 368 -4.94 3.95 23.02
CA MET A 368 -4.90 2.78 23.91
C MET A 368 -3.78 1.82 23.48
N ALA A 369 -3.77 1.45 22.19
CA ALA A 369 -2.82 0.49 21.61
C ALA A 369 -1.37 0.94 21.81
N SER A 370 -1.07 2.23 21.73
CA SER A 370 0.28 2.76 21.99
C SER A 370 0.82 2.43 23.39
N LYS A 371 -0.07 2.11 24.36
CA LYS A 371 0.29 1.76 25.74
C LYS A 371 0.24 0.27 26.01
N THR A 372 -0.61 -0.48 25.30
CA THR A 372 -0.92 -1.88 25.64
C THR A 372 -0.43 -2.89 24.60
N THR A 373 -0.11 -2.43 23.39
CA THR A 373 0.02 -3.32 22.23
C THR A 373 1.26 -2.96 21.43
N ILE A 374 2.04 -3.98 21.06
CA ILE A 374 3.16 -3.81 20.13
C ILE A 374 2.61 -3.87 18.71
N THR A 375 2.83 -2.81 17.93
CA THR A 375 2.21 -2.62 16.61
C THR A 375 3.06 -3.13 15.45
N SER A 376 4.36 -3.37 15.68
CA SER A 376 5.27 -3.86 14.65
C SER A 376 6.38 -4.77 15.18
N GLY A 377 6.92 -5.62 14.30
CA GLY A 377 8.07 -6.47 14.65
C GLY A 377 9.34 -5.67 14.97
N PHE A 378 9.53 -4.50 14.37
CA PHE A 378 10.66 -3.61 14.68
C PHE A 378 10.56 -3.04 16.10
N GLU A 379 9.35 -2.63 16.49
CA GLU A 379 9.05 -2.17 17.85
C GLU A 379 9.28 -3.29 18.88
N LEU A 380 8.78 -4.51 18.58
CA LEU A 380 9.03 -5.69 19.43
C LEU A 380 10.52 -5.91 19.66
N LEU A 381 11.32 -5.92 18.59
CA LEU A 381 12.77 -6.15 18.68
C LEU A 381 13.45 -5.09 19.53
N LYS A 382 13.09 -3.81 19.33
CA LYS A 382 13.63 -2.71 20.12
C LYS A 382 13.30 -2.87 21.61
N HIS A 383 12.04 -3.16 21.94
CA HIS A 383 11.61 -3.34 23.33
C HIS A 383 12.30 -4.53 23.98
N VAL A 384 12.42 -5.67 23.28
CA VAL A 384 13.11 -6.86 23.79
C VAL A 384 14.61 -6.59 23.98
N GLN A 385 15.26 -5.86 23.07
CA GLN A 385 16.67 -5.46 23.20
C GLN A 385 16.92 -4.49 24.34
N GLU A 386 16.00 -3.57 24.61
CA GLU A 386 16.10 -2.64 25.74
C GLU A 386 15.87 -3.37 27.05
N TRP A 387 14.83 -4.20 27.11
CA TRP A 387 14.53 -5.04 28.26
C TRP A 387 15.68 -6.00 28.59
N SER A 388 16.33 -6.59 27.58
CA SER A 388 17.39 -7.59 27.79
C SER A 388 18.64 -7.02 28.45
N LYS A 389 18.93 -5.72 28.29
CA LYS A 389 20.10 -5.06 28.89
C LYS A 389 20.11 -5.14 30.42
N SER A 390 18.92 -5.12 31.05
CA SER A 390 18.80 -5.09 32.51
C SER A 390 18.17 -6.34 33.11
N ASN A 391 17.45 -7.13 32.32
CA ASN A 391 16.59 -8.19 32.84
C ASN A 391 16.91 -9.61 32.33
N LEU A 392 17.71 -9.75 31.26
CA LEU A 392 18.02 -11.06 30.70
C LEU A 392 19.03 -11.80 31.58
N ARG A 393 18.68 -13.00 32.02
CA ARG A 393 19.52 -13.90 32.82
C ARG A 393 19.65 -15.24 32.11
N GLN A 394 20.64 -16.03 32.52
CA GLN A 394 20.90 -17.35 31.92
C GLN A 394 19.72 -18.33 32.09
N ASN A 395 18.88 -18.13 33.12
CA ASN A 395 17.68 -18.92 33.39
C ASN A 395 16.38 -18.25 32.93
N THR A 396 16.44 -17.17 32.14
CA THR A 396 15.24 -16.54 31.59
C THR A 396 14.58 -17.45 30.55
N LEU A 397 13.29 -17.70 30.71
CA LEU A 397 12.47 -18.44 29.75
C LEU A 397 11.55 -17.50 28.97
N PHE A 398 11.50 -17.69 27.66
CA PHE A 398 10.53 -17.02 26.80
C PHE A 398 9.32 -17.93 26.59
N CYS A 399 8.14 -17.43 26.94
CA CYS A 399 6.88 -18.13 26.73
C CYS A 399 6.08 -17.43 25.63
N THR A 400 5.51 -18.21 24.72
CA THR A 400 4.60 -17.70 23.67
C THR A 400 3.24 -18.31 23.87
N ILE A 401 2.20 -17.47 23.94
CA ILE A 401 0.81 -17.89 24.09
C ILE A 401 0.05 -17.43 22.83
N ASP A 402 -0.68 -18.35 22.20
CA ASP A 402 -1.53 -18.05 21.03
C ASP A 402 -3.00 -18.23 21.42
N VAL A 403 -3.83 -17.25 21.09
CA VAL A 403 -5.27 -17.32 21.34
C VAL A 403 -5.94 -17.97 20.13
N THR A 404 -6.64 -19.08 20.35
CA THR A 404 -7.37 -19.79 19.30
C THR A 404 -8.74 -19.18 19.07
N ASP A 405 -9.15 -19.07 17.79
CA ASP A 405 -10.52 -18.71 17.41
C ASP A 405 -11.04 -17.37 18.01
N LEU A 406 -10.11 -16.42 18.28
CA LEU A 406 -10.37 -15.14 18.98
C LEU A 406 -11.68 -14.46 18.55
N TYR A 407 -11.86 -14.19 17.26
CA TYR A 407 -13.03 -13.44 16.76
C TYR A 407 -14.38 -14.09 17.05
N THR A 408 -14.44 -15.43 17.08
CA THR A 408 -15.68 -16.16 17.38
C THR A 408 -15.90 -16.36 18.88
N MET A 409 -14.90 -16.08 19.71
CA MET A 409 -14.92 -16.29 21.16
C MET A 409 -15.06 -14.99 21.96
N VAL A 410 -15.16 -13.84 21.30
CA VAL A 410 -15.43 -12.55 21.98
C VAL A 410 -16.88 -12.56 22.49
N PRO A 411 -17.14 -12.42 23.80
CA PRO A 411 -18.49 -12.36 24.33
C PRO A 411 -19.24 -11.15 23.77
N GLN A 412 -20.48 -11.35 23.28
CA GLN A 412 -21.23 -10.29 22.61
C GLN A 412 -21.69 -9.16 23.56
N VAL A 413 -21.84 -9.46 24.86
CA VAL A 413 -22.26 -8.46 25.86
C VAL A 413 -21.10 -7.57 26.30
N GLU A 414 -19.90 -8.13 26.40
CA GLU A 414 -18.70 -7.43 26.89
C GLU A 414 -17.89 -6.80 25.75
N GLY A 415 -18.07 -7.31 24.52
CA GLY A 415 -17.30 -6.89 23.34
C GLY A 415 -17.92 -5.77 22.51
N VAL A 416 -19.07 -5.20 22.91
CA VAL A 416 -19.79 -4.12 22.20
C VAL A 416 -19.81 -2.85 23.04
#